data_AF-A0A845R8G6-F1
#
_entry.id   AF-A0A845R8G6-F1
#
_cell.length_a   1.000
_cell.length_b   1.000
_cell.length_c   1.000
_cell.angle_alpha   90.00
_cell.angle_beta   90.00
_cell.angle_gamma   90.00
#
_symmetry.space_group_name_H-M   'P 1'
#
loop_
_entity.id
_entity.type
_entity.pdbx_description
1 polymer ?
#
loop_
_entity_poly.entity_id
_entity_poly.type
_entity_poly.pdbx_seq_one_letter_code
_entity_poly.pdbx_strand_id
1 'polypeptide(L)'
;MNFIDRALAQGEGLTPDDFLQAMADIYKEPQVWRELDRYPQYIQDVIYIIDYDTEVQMEGLDGCAASPRVEQYIQALLNCGAAAEAEILKRAGELSGPDYEDEAVDAEMDILCQQIALNQDYDAFWDLVRGYIERSRGD
;
A
#
# COMPACT_ATOMS: atom_id res chain seq x y z
N MET A 1 -24.07 -0.08 2.45
CA MET A 1 -23.40 -1.12 1.66
C MET A 1 -22.45 -0.44 0.70
N ASN A 2 -21.21 -0.29 1.14
CA ASN A 2 -20.13 0.32 0.38
C ASN A 2 -19.49 -0.71 -0.56
N PHE A 3 -18.43 -0.33 -1.29
CA PHE A 3 -17.72 -1.20 -2.21
C PHE A 3 -17.12 -2.45 -1.53
N ILE A 4 -16.64 -2.34 -0.28
CA ILE A 4 -16.10 -3.46 0.48
C ILE A 4 -17.21 -4.48 0.77
N ASP A 5 -18.36 -4.01 1.25
CA ASP A 5 -19.51 -4.88 1.52
C ASP A 5 -19.98 -5.60 0.25
N ARG A 6 -19.98 -4.91 -0.90
CA ARG A 6 -20.35 -5.48 -2.20
C ARG A 6 -19.35 -6.54 -2.65
N ALA A 7 -18.05 -6.31 -2.45
CA ALA A 7 -17.02 -7.28 -2.80
C ALA A 7 -17.10 -8.52 -1.91
N LEU A 8 -17.30 -8.36 -0.60
CA LEU A 8 -17.48 -9.46 0.35
C LEU A 8 -18.75 -10.28 0.07
N ALA A 9 -19.84 -9.63 -0.34
CA ALA A 9 -21.09 -10.31 -0.69
C ALA A 9 -20.95 -11.24 -1.92
N GLN A 10 -19.93 -11.04 -2.77
CA GLN A 10 -19.64 -11.92 -3.90
C GLN A 10 -18.86 -13.18 -3.49
N GLY A 11 -18.26 -13.19 -2.29
CA GLY A 11 -17.61 -14.37 -1.70
C GLY A 11 -16.50 -14.97 -2.56
N GLU A 12 -16.43 -16.31 -2.60
CA GLU A 12 -15.41 -17.07 -3.33
C GLU A 12 -15.47 -16.92 -4.86
N GLY A 13 -16.53 -16.29 -5.40
CA GLY A 13 -16.64 -16.02 -6.84
C GLY A 13 -15.75 -14.89 -7.34
N LEU A 14 -15.15 -14.11 -6.42
CA LEU A 14 -14.34 -12.93 -6.74
C LEU A 14 -12.85 -13.30 -6.75
N THR A 15 -12.20 -13.19 -7.91
CA THR A 15 -10.74 -13.41 -7.99
C THR A 15 -9.99 -12.36 -7.16
N PRO A 16 -8.70 -12.59 -6.81
CA PRO A 16 -7.89 -11.58 -6.14
C PRO A 16 -7.81 -10.27 -6.92
N ASP A 17 -7.71 -10.34 -8.26
CA ASP A 17 -7.69 -9.18 -9.14
C ASP A 17 -9.01 -8.40 -9.11
N ASP A 18 -10.15 -9.11 -9.20
CA ASP A 18 -11.48 -8.48 -9.08
C ASP A 18 -11.67 -7.81 -7.71
N PHE A 19 -11.09 -8.39 -6.65
CA PHE A 19 -11.09 -7.78 -5.33
C PHE A 19 -10.26 -6.51 -5.27
N LEU A 20 -9.03 -6.55 -5.76
CA LEU A 20 -8.15 -5.38 -5.82
C LEU A 20 -8.83 -4.24 -6.60
N GLN A 21 -9.41 -4.56 -7.75
CA GLN A 21 -10.15 -3.58 -8.55
C GLN A 21 -11.35 -2.99 -7.80
N ALA A 22 -12.07 -3.81 -7.02
CA ALA A 22 -13.14 -3.30 -6.17
C ALA A 22 -12.62 -2.41 -5.05
N MET A 23 -11.47 -2.74 -4.44
CA MET A 23 -10.89 -1.95 -3.34
C MET A 23 -10.42 -0.56 -3.79
N ALA A 24 -10.02 -0.41 -5.07
CA ALA A 24 -9.68 0.89 -5.65
C ALA A 24 -10.87 1.89 -5.68
N ASP A 25 -12.11 1.43 -5.47
CA ASP A 25 -13.26 2.32 -5.31
C ASP A 25 -13.23 3.15 -4.00
N ILE A 26 -12.23 2.97 -3.12
CA ILE A 26 -12.00 3.82 -1.96
C ILE A 26 -11.93 5.31 -2.30
N TYR A 27 -11.45 5.67 -3.49
CA TYR A 27 -11.42 7.05 -3.98
C TYR A 27 -12.77 7.56 -4.48
N LYS A 28 -13.70 6.65 -4.84
CA LYS A 28 -15.09 6.99 -5.20
C LYS A 28 -15.99 7.07 -3.98
N GLU A 29 -15.67 6.33 -2.92
CA GLU A 29 -16.41 6.28 -1.66
C GLU A 29 -15.51 6.64 -0.46
N PRO A 30 -14.93 7.87 -0.40
CA PRO A 30 -13.93 8.25 0.61
C PRO A 30 -14.47 8.25 2.06
N GLN A 31 -15.79 8.23 2.24
CA GLN A 31 -16.41 8.04 3.56
C GLN A 31 -15.99 6.72 4.23
N VAL A 32 -15.59 5.71 3.46
CA VAL A 32 -15.21 4.37 3.96
C VAL A 32 -13.93 4.42 4.80
N TRP A 33 -13.04 5.39 4.57
CA TRP A 33 -11.86 5.61 5.42
C TRP A 33 -12.18 5.76 6.90
N ARG A 34 -13.36 6.29 7.24
CA ARG A 34 -13.80 6.51 8.64
C ARG A 34 -14.33 5.25 9.33
N GLU A 35 -14.57 4.20 8.56
CA GLU A 35 -15.13 2.94 9.03
C GLU A 35 -14.28 1.74 8.63
N LEU A 36 -13.07 1.98 8.12
CA LEU A 36 -12.15 0.95 7.63
C LEU A 36 -11.74 -0.02 8.76
N ASP A 37 -11.66 0.47 9.99
CA ASP A 37 -11.37 -0.28 11.22
C ASP A 37 -12.38 -1.39 11.52
N ARG A 38 -13.57 -1.34 10.92
CA ARG A 38 -14.63 -2.34 11.10
C ARG A 38 -14.42 -3.58 10.23
N TYR A 39 -13.53 -3.51 9.25
CA TYR A 39 -13.23 -4.62 8.35
C TYR A 39 -12.06 -5.48 8.86
N PRO A 40 -11.97 -6.77 8.46
CA PRO A 40 -10.82 -7.59 8.77
C PRO A 40 -9.49 -6.97 8.34
N GLN A 41 -8.42 -7.25 9.09
CA GLN A 41 -7.09 -6.64 8.89
C GLN A 41 -6.62 -6.69 7.44
N TYR A 42 -6.76 -7.84 6.76
CA TYR A 42 -6.30 -8.00 5.38
C TYR A 42 -7.00 -7.04 4.39
N ILE A 43 -8.25 -6.64 4.66
CA ILE A 43 -8.95 -5.66 3.83
C ILE A 43 -8.37 -4.28 4.06
N GLN A 44 -8.13 -3.92 5.32
CA GLN A 44 -7.48 -2.65 5.68
C GLN A 44 -6.12 -2.56 5.02
N ASP A 45 -5.31 -3.62 5.13
CA ASP A 45 -3.99 -3.71 4.52
C ASP A 45 -4.04 -3.52 3.00
N VAL A 46 -4.97 -4.18 2.30
CA VAL A 46 -5.14 -4.01 0.84
C VAL A 46 -5.48 -2.56 0.47
N ILE A 47 -6.35 -1.90 1.25
CA ILE A 47 -6.67 -0.49 1.03
C ILE A 47 -5.45 0.40 1.23
N TYR A 48 -4.67 0.17 2.29
CA TYR A 48 -3.43 0.89 2.54
C TYR A 48 -2.36 0.62 1.48
N ILE A 49 -2.29 -0.59 0.90
CA ILE A 49 -1.36 -0.93 -0.19
C ILE A 49 -1.76 -0.22 -1.49
N ILE A 50 -3.06 -0.15 -1.81
CA ILE A 50 -3.55 0.61 -2.97
C ILE A 50 -3.27 2.10 -2.79
N ASP A 51 -3.45 2.62 -1.58
CA ASP A 51 -3.16 4.01 -1.26
C ASP A 51 -1.66 4.31 -1.30
N TYR A 52 -0.83 3.38 -0.84
CA TYR A 52 0.62 3.44 -0.99
C TYR A 52 1.05 3.54 -2.46
N ASP A 53 0.57 2.63 -3.33
CA ASP A 53 0.89 2.68 -4.76
C ASP A 53 0.45 4.01 -5.39
N THR A 54 -0.75 4.48 -5.07
CA THR A 54 -1.28 5.74 -5.58
C THR A 54 -0.44 6.94 -5.11
N GLU A 55 -0.10 7.02 -3.83
CA GLU A 55 0.69 8.13 -3.27
C GLU A 55 2.12 8.14 -3.83
N VAL A 56 2.75 6.97 -4.00
CA VAL A 56 4.08 6.87 -4.63
C VAL A 56 4.03 7.36 -6.08
N GLN A 57 2.98 7.01 -6.84
CA GLN A 57 2.84 7.46 -8.23
C GLN A 57 2.52 8.96 -8.35
N MET A 58 1.83 9.55 -7.37
CA MET A 58 1.42 10.95 -7.39
C MET A 58 2.47 11.91 -6.82
N GLU A 59 2.99 11.58 -5.65
CA GLU A 59 3.82 12.46 -4.83
C GLU A 59 5.26 11.94 -4.69
N GLY A 60 5.57 10.78 -5.24
CA GLY A 60 6.88 10.14 -5.08
C GLY A 60 7.03 9.40 -3.75
N LEU A 61 8.17 8.71 -3.59
CA LEU A 61 8.47 7.96 -2.37
C LEU A 61 8.67 8.89 -1.17
N ASP A 62 9.26 10.07 -1.38
CA ASP A 62 9.46 11.11 -0.36
C ASP A 62 8.12 11.69 0.11
N GLY A 63 7.21 12.00 -0.82
CA GLY A 63 5.85 12.42 -0.48
C GLY A 63 5.08 11.35 0.29
N CYS A 64 5.19 10.09 -0.16
CA CYS A 64 4.59 8.95 0.53
C CYS A 64 5.17 8.74 1.94
N ALA A 65 6.49 8.90 2.11
CA ALA A 65 7.17 8.76 3.39
C ALA A 65 6.79 9.86 4.40
N ALA A 66 6.46 11.06 3.91
CA ALA A 66 5.94 12.16 4.72
C ALA A 66 4.43 12.05 5.03
N SER A 67 3.74 11.04 4.48
CA SER A 67 2.30 10.87 4.63
C SER A 67 1.92 10.55 6.10
N PRO A 68 0.80 11.10 6.62
CA PRO A 68 0.31 10.74 7.95
C PRO A 68 -0.11 9.26 8.08
N ARG A 69 -0.15 8.52 6.96
CA ARG A 69 -0.50 7.10 6.89
C ARG A 69 0.71 6.17 6.73
N VAL A 70 1.94 6.70 6.80
CA VAL A 70 3.18 5.92 6.55
C VAL A 70 3.29 4.68 7.43
N GLU A 71 2.90 4.75 8.70
CA GLU A 71 2.93 3.59 9.61
C GLU A 71 1.97 2.49 9.15
N GLN A 72 0.79 2.86 8.66
CA GLN A 72 -0.20 1.92 8.13
C GLN A 72 0.27 1.30 6.81
N TYR A 73 0.93 2.07 5.94
CA TYR A 73 1.54 1.54 4.72
C TYR A 73 2.62 0.50 5.06
N ILE A 74 3.55 0.86 5.95
CA ILE A 74 4.62 -0.03 6.42
C ILE A 74 4.03 -1.33 6.99
N GLN A 75 3.02 -1.23 7.86
CA GLN A 75 2.42 -2.41 8.47
C GLN A 75 1.70 -3.29 7.44
N ALA A 76 0.99 -2.69 6.48
CA ALA A 76 0.30 -3.42 5.42
C ALA A 76 1.28 -4.15 4.50
N LEU A 77 2.38 -3.49 4.11
CA LEU A 77 3.47 -4.07 3.32
C LEU A 77 4.14 -5.25 4.06
N LEU A 78 4.37 -5.14 5.37
CA LEU A 78 4.88 -6.24 6.18
C LEU A 78 3.90 -7.42 6.23
N ASN A 79 2.61 -7.14 6.39
CA ASN A 79 1.57 -8.18 6.48
C ASN A 79 1.41 -8.95 5.17
N CYS A 80 1.50 -8.28 4.02
CA CYS A 80 1.38 -8.94 2.71
C CYS A 80 2.66 -9.69 2.27
N GLY A 81 3.78 -9.45 2.95
CA GLY A 81 5.08 -10.08 2.69
C GLY A 81 6.05 -9.22 1.86
N ALA A 82 5.68 -7.98 1.53
CA ALA A 82 6.54 -7.00 0.86
C ALA A 82 7.52 -6.34 1.84
N ALA A 83 8.28 -7.15 2.60
CA ALA A 83 9.15 -6.65 3.66
C ALA A 83 10.27 -5.72 3.15
N ALA A 84 10.81 -5.98 1.96
CA ALA A 84 11.80 -5.10 1.34
C ALA A 84 11.23 -3.70 1.06
N GLU A 85 9.99 -3.64 0.54
CA GLU A 85 9.28 -2.39 0.28
C GLU A 85 9.06 -1.59 1.57
N ALA A 86 8.64 -2.29 2.64
CA ALA A 86 8.43 -1.67 3.95
C ALA A 86 9.74 -1.09 4.53
N GLU A 87 10.87 -1.76 4.36
CA GLU A 87 12.18 -1.25 4.81
C GLU A 87 12.64 -0.03 4.01
N ILE A 88 12.38 -0.01 2.69
CA ILE A 88 12.67 1.15 1.84
C ILE A 88 11.84 2.37 2.29
N LEU A 89 10.53 2.18 2.52
CA LEU A 89 9.64 3.25 2.96
C LEU A 89 10.02 3.81 4.34
N LYS A 90 10.42 2.94 5.29
CA LYS A 90 10.95 3.38 6.59
C LYS A 90 12.18 4.27 6.41
N ARG A 91 13.14 3.81 5.60
CA ARG A 91 14.39 4.54 5.36
C ARG A 91 14.14 5.88 4.67
N ALA A 92 13.21 5.93 3.71
CA ALA A 92 12.79 7.17 3.09
C ALA A 92 12.26 8.17 4.14
N GLY A 93 11.43 7.71 5.10
CA GLY A 93 10.93 8.55 6.19
C GLY A 93 12.02 9.08 7.14
N GLU A 94 13.09 8.31 7.35
CA GLU A 94 14.26 8.74 8.13
C GLU A 94 15.06 9.84 7.42
N LEU A 95 15.06 9.84 6.08
CA LEU A 95 15.74 10.83 5.25
C LEU A 95 14.94 12.14 5.12
N SER A 96 13.61 12.09 5.12
CA SER A 96 12.71 13.26 4.97
C SER A 96 12.59 14.16 6.21
N GLY A 97 13.55 14.13 7.14
CA GLY A 97 13.58 14.97 8.34
C GLY A 97 13.85 16.46 8.08
N PRO A 98 13.53 17.37 9.01
CA PRO A 98 13.48 18.82 8.79
C PRO A 98 14.82 19.53 8.51
N ASP A 99 15.94 18.81 8.46
CA ASP A 99 17.30 19.39 8.48
C ASP A 99 18.20 18.95 7.31
N TYR A 100 17.67 18.35 6.25
CA TYR A 100 18.50 17.85 5.14
C TYR A 100 18.12 18.43 3.77
N GLU A 101 18.49 19.69 3.52
CA GLU A 101 18.82 20.14 2.16
C GLU A 101 20.29 19.74 1.89
N ASP A 102 20.56 18.44 1.82
CA ASP A 102 21.87 17.87 1.50
C ASP A 102 21.75 17.08 0.20
N GLU A 103 22.56 17.45 -0.80
CA GLU A 103 22.62 16.77 -2.10
C GLU A 103 22.90 15.26 -1.95
N ALA A 104 23.56 14.84 -0.87
CA ALA A 104 23.74 13.42 -0.54
C ALA A 104 22.44 12.73 -0.10
N VAL A 105 21.56 13.44 0.61
CA VAL A 105 20.24 12.93 1.04
C VAL A 105 19.29 12.83 -0.16
N ASP A 106 19.30 13.83 -1.05
CA ASP A 106 18.56 13.77 -2.32
C ASP A 106 19.02 12.59 -3.17
N ALA A 107 20.34 12.39 -3.31
CA ALA A 107 20.89 11.26 -4.04
C ALA A 107 20.55 9.90 -3.39
N GLU A 108 20.49 9.83 -2.05
CA GLU A 108 20.06 8.60 -1.36
C GLU A 108 18.57 8.33 -1.59
N MET A 109 17.73 9.35 -1.57
CA MET A 109 16.30 9.24 -1.89
C MET A 109 16.08 8.74 -3.33
N ASP A 110 16.82 9.27 -4.30
CA ASP A 110 16.77 8.81 -5.69
C ASP A 110 17.12 7.32 -5.82
N ILE A 111 18.10 6.85 -5.04
CA ILE A 111 18.48 5.43 -5.01
C ILE A 111 17.34 4.58 -4.43
N LEU A 112 16.68 5.03 -3.35
CA LEU A 112 15.54 4.33 -2.76
C LEU A 112 14.35 4.28 -3.72
N CYS A 113 14.05 5.39 -4.39
CA CYS A 113 13.05 5.46 -5.45
C CYS A 113 13.33 4.44 -6.56
N GLN A 114 14.58 4.20 -6.92
CA GLN A 114 14.91 3.19 -7.92
C GLN A 114 14.77 1.76 -7.40
N GLN A 115 14.82 1.54 -6.08
CA GLN A 115 14.81 0.20 -5.48
C GLN A 115 13.42 -0.36 -5.21
N ILE A 116 12.39 0.49 -5.07
CA ILE A 116 11.04 0.01 -4.79
C ILE A 116 10.53 -0.93 -5.87
N ALA A 117 9.80 -1.95 -5.46
CA ALA A 117 9.28 -2.98 -6.35
C ALA A 117 8.34 -2.37 -7.41
N LEU A 118 7.61 -1.31 -7.07
CA LEU A 118 6.75 -0.58 -8.01
C LEU A 118 7.51 -0.06 -9.25
N ASN A 119 8.81 0.22 -9.12
CA ASN A 119 9.66 0.71 -10.21
C ASN A 119 10.52 -0.37 -10.87
N GLN A 120 10.64 -1.56 -10.26
CA GLN A 120 11.51 -2.65 -10.74
C GLN A 120 10.73 -3.87 -11.24
N ASP A 121 9.75 -4.32 -10.45
CA ASP A 121 8.97 -5.53 -10.70
C ASP A 121 7.55 -5.36 -10.13
N TYR A 122 6.79 -4.52 -10.82
CA TYR A 122 5.41 -4.15 -10.44
C TYR A 122 4.51 -5.39 -10.36
N ASP A 123 4.66 -6.33 -11.29
CA ASP A 123 3.87 -7.56 -11.30
C ASP A 123 4.20 -8.42 -10.07
N ALA A 124 5.49 -8.64 -9.76
CA ALA A 124 5.87 -9.42 -8.58
C ALA A 124 5.40 -8.78 -7.26
N PHE A 125 5.34 -7.45 -7.17
CA PHE A 125 4.74 -6.77 -6.02
C PHE A 125 3.26 -7.16 -5.85
N TRP A 126 2.47 -7.05 -6.92
CA TRP A 126 1.05 -7.38 -6.85
C TRP A 126 0.79 -8.89 -6.69
N ASP A 127 1.69 -9.75 -7.14
CA ASP A 127 1.64 -11.20 -6.87
C ASP A 127 1.67 -11.50 -5.35
N LEU A 128 2.48 -10.76 -4.58
CA LEU A 128 2.51 -10.89 -3.11
C LEU A 128 1.16 -10.51 -2.50
N VAL A 129 0.56 -9.40 -2.97
CA VAL A 129 -0.74 -8.91 -2.49
C VAL A 129 -1.86 -9.89 -2.85
N ARG A 130 -1.87 -10.41 -4.09
CA ARG A 130 -2.83 -11.44 -4.53
C ARG A 130 -2.70 -12.69 -3.68
N GLY A 131 -1.48 -13.18 -3.46
CA GLY A 131 -1.23 -14.31 -2.57
C GLY A 131 -1.65 -14.05 -1.12
N TYR A 132 -1.51 -12.81 -0.62
CA TYR A 132 -2.00 -12.44 0.71
C TYR A 132 -3.52 -12.51 0.80
N ILE A 133 -4.24 -11.96 -0.19
CA ILE A 133 -5.71 -12.03 -0.28
C ILE A 133 -6.20 -13.48 -0.30
N GLU A 134 -5.56 -14.35 -1.10
CA GLU A 134 -5.92 -15.77 -1.18
C GLU A 134 -5.75 -16.47 0.17
N ARG A 135 -4.61 -16.27 0.83
CA ARG A 135 -4.34 -16.86 2.15
C ARG A 135 -5.33 -16.38 3.21
N SER A 136 -5.68 -15.09 3.21
CA SER A 136 -6.60 -14.52 4.20
C SER A 136 -8.07 -14.92 3.98
N ARG A 137 -8.44 -15.38 2.78
CA ARG A 137 -9.80 -15.84 2.47
C ARG A 137 -9.99 -17.35 2.60
N GLY A 138 -8.89 -18.11 2.59
CA GLY A 138 -8.90 -19.57 2.71
C GLY A 138 -8.83 -20.11 4.14
N ASP A 139 -8.67 -19.23 5.13
CA ASP A 139 -8.72 -19.52 6.58
C ASP A 139 -10.13 -19.26 7.15
#